data_AF-A0A2E0L2X4-F1
#
_entry.id   AF-A0A2E0L2X4-F1
#
_cell.length_a   1.000
_cell.length_b   1.000
_cell.length_c   1.000
_cell.angle_alpha   90.00
_cell.angle_beta   90.00
_cell.angle_gamma   90.00
#
_symmetry.space_group_name_H-M   'P 1'
#
loop_
_entity.id
_entity.type
_entity.pdbx_description
1 polymer ?
#
loop_
_entity_poly.entity_id
_entity_poly.type
_entity_poly.pdbx_seq_one_letter_code
_entity_poly.pdbx_strand_id
1 'polypeptide(L)'
;MVMMTDSVFEIKAPQLYRCQVYRYFSGLSRLYLSVFKPQQNIPAFYVLFSDVGYFEGPMNWQSVDFYIAPPQACIDLMLHTGIIGPAVLQFPDAYASITDTARLYRVDTGQAPVQIIASSASLLDSVPSSI
;
A
#
# COMPACT_ATOMS: atom_id res chain seq x y z
N MET A 1 -11.39 -3.15 21.92
CA MET A 1 -10.80 -4.40 21.40
C MET A 1 -9.91 -4.01 20.24
N VAL A 2 -8.60 -3.93 20.45
CA VAL A 2 -7.64 -3.56 19.40
C VAL A 2 -7.50 -4.79 18.49
N MET A 3 -8.01 -4.73 17.28
CA MET A 3 -7.68 -5.74 16.28
C MET A 3 -6.20 -5.55 15.96
N MET A 4 -5.36 -6.51 16.35
CA MET A 4 -3.96 -6.55 15.93
C MET A 4 -3.98 -6.74 14.41
N THR A 5 -3.79 -5.65 13.70
CA THR A 5 -3.46 -5.65 12.28
C THR A 5 -1.99 -6.03 12.17
N ASP A 6 -1.73 -7.23 11.67
CA ASP A 6 -0.36 -7.71 11.47
C ASP A 6 0.38 -6.76 10.51
N SER A 7 1.57 -6.33 10.92
CA SER A 7 2.43 -5.50 10.09
C SER A 7 2.90 -6.31 8.89
N VAL A 8 2.84 -5.71 7.70
CA VAL A 8 3.19 -6.34 6.41
C VAL A 8 4.69 -6.62 6.34
N PHE A 9 5.48 -5.76 6.99
CA PHE A 9 6.93 -5.83 6.94
C PHE A 9 7.49 -5.98 8.35
N GLU A 10 8.40 -6.92 8.55
CA GLU A 10 9.12 -7.11 9.82
C GLU A 10 10.23 -6.05 10.00
N ILE A 11 9.83 -4.78 10.15
CA ILE A 11 10.74 -3.64 10.32
C ILE A 11 10.80 -3.26 11.80
N LYS A 12 12.00 -3.02 12.33
CA LYS A 12 12.16 -2.52 13.71
C LYS A 12 11.77 -1.04 13.79
N ALA A 13 10.85 -0.70 14.68
CA ALA A 13 10.36 0.66 14.91
C ALA A 13 9.93 1.38 13.60
N PRO A 14 8.97 0.80 12.85
CA PRO A 14 8.57 1.29 11.53
C PRO A 14 8.05 2.74 11.54
N GLN A 15 7.50 3.19 12.67
CA GLN A 15 7.01 4.56 12.90
C GLN A 15 8.10 5.64 12.84
N LEU A 16 9.38 5.27 12.96
CA LEU A 16 10.50 6.22 12.91
C LEU A 16 10.96 6.51 11.49
N TYR A 17 10.59 5.68 10.52
CA TYR A 17 11.00 5.86 9.14
C TYR A 17 10.19 6.95 8.44
N ARG A 18 10.79 7.57 7.43
CA ARG A 18 10.11 8.48 6.51
C ARG A 18 9.95 7.80 5.17
N CYS A 19 8.76 7.88 4.60
CA CYS A 19 8.45 7.36 3.28
C CYS A 19 8.27 8.51 2.30
N GLN A 20 8.73 8.29 1.07
CA GLN A 20 8.53 9.19 -0.05
C GLN A 20 8.12 8.39 -1.27
N VAL A 21 7.11 8.84 -1.99
CA VAL A 21 6.78 8.31 -3.32
C VAL A 21 7.98 8.56 -4.23
N TYR A 22 8.65 7.49 -4.64
CA TYR A 22 9.81 7.57 -5.52
C TYR A 22 9.36 7.66 -6.98
N ARG A 23 8.53 6.71 -7.41
CA ARG A 23 8.04 6.66 -8.80
C ARG A 23 6.78 5.79 -8.89
N TYR A 24 5.87 6.20 -9.76
CA TYR A 24 4.74 5.39 -10.20
C TYR A 24 4.88 5.06 -11.69
N PHE A 25 4.92 3.77 -12.01
CA PHE A 25 4.97 3.26 -13.39
C PHE A 25 3.58 2.81 -13.81
N SER A 26 2.83 3.69 -14.44
CA SER A 26 1.46 3.41 -14.87
C SER A 26 1.37 2.22 -15.84
N GLY A 27 2.33 2.06 -16.76
CA GLY A 27 2.32 0.95 -17.72
C GLY A 27 2.52 -0.44 -17.09
N LEU A 28 3.06 -0.52 -15.88
CA LEU A 28 3.26 -1.76 -15.13
C LEU A 28 2.45 -1.81 -13.83
N SER A 29 1.66 -0.77 -13.55
CA SER A 29 0.97 -0.55 -12.27
C SER A 29 1.89 -0.77 -11.06
N ARG A 30 3.10 -0.19 -11.07
CA ARG A 30 4.07 -0.33 -9.96
C ARG A 30 4.29 0.98 -9.24
N LEU A 31 4.17 0.96 -7.91
CA LEU A 31 4.51 2.07 -7.03
C LEU A 31 5.77 1.74 -6.24
N TYR A 32 6.80 2.57 -6.39
CA TYR A 32 8.02 2.50 -5.61
C TYR A 32 8.01 3.60 -4.56
N LEU A 33 8.34 3.22 -3.32
CA LEU A 33 8.59 4.14 -2.23
C LEU A 33 10.06 4.08 -1.83
N SER A 34 10.66 5.24 -1.62
CA SER A 34 11.96 5.36 -0.93
C SER A 34 11.71 5.47 0.57
N VAL A 35 12.42 4.68 1.36
CA VAL A 35 12.27 4.66 2.82
C VAL A 35 13.56 5.10 3.49
N PHE A 36 13.49 6.11 4.33
CA PHE A 36 14.64 6.76 4.97
C PHE A 36 14.60 6.56 6.48
N LYS A 37 15.77 6.32 7.09
CA LYS A 37 15.93 6.43 8.54
C LYS A 37 15.81 7.89 9.01
N PRO A 38 15.52 8.14 10.30
CA PRO A 38 15.56 9.49 10.87
C PRO A 38 16.85 10.20 10.50
N GLN A 39 16.74 11.48 10.08
CA GLN A 39 17.88 12.36 9.78
C GLN A 39 18.78 11.91 8.62
N GLN A 40 18.43 10.84 7.89
CA GLN A 40 19.15 10.39 6.71
C GLN A 40 18.48 10.89 5.43
N ASN A 41 19.31 11.25 4.45
CA ASN A 41 18.91 11.68 3.10
C ASN A 41 19.19 10.61 2.03
N ILE A 42 19.74 9.47 2.43
CA ILE A 42 19.94 8.30 1.57
C ILE A 42 18.88 7.26 1.97
N PRO A 43 18.14 6.66 1.02
CA PRO A 43 17.20 5.60 1.33
C PRO A 43 17.91 4.43 2.01
N ALA A 44 17.31 3.91 3.09
CA ALA A 44 17.76 2.69 3.74
C ALA A 44 17.33 1.44 2.96
N PHE A 45 16.16 1.50 2.32
CA PHE A 45 15.59 0.50 1.43
C PHE A 45 14.42 1.11 0.66
N TYR A 46 13.78 0.31 -0.18
CA TYR A 46 12.61 0.67 -0.96
C TYR A 46 11.46 -0.31 -0.69
N VAL A 47 10.23 0.18 -0.92
CA VAL A 47 9.02 -0.66 -0.94
C VAL A 47 8.45 -0.65 -2.35
N LEU A 48 8.19 -1.81 -2.91
CA LEU A 48 7.49 -1.98 -4.18
C LEU A 48 6.08 -2.49 -3.91
N PHE A 49 5.08 -1.79 -4.42
CA PHE A 49 3.72 -2.31 -4.60
C PHE A 49 3.51 -2.66 -6.07
N SER A 50 2.99 -3.86 -6.34
CA SER A 50 2.73 -4.36 -7.70
C SER A 50 1.23 -4.44 -7.98
N ASP A 51 0.86 -4.30 -9.25
CA ASP A 51 -0.54 -4.28 -9.72
C ASP A 51 -1.39 -3.27 -8.95
N VAL A 52 -0.85 -2.08 -8.77
CA VAL A 52 -1.48 -0.97 -8.04
C VAL A 52 -2.70 -0.50 -8.82
N GLY A 53 -3.88 -0.68 -8.21
CA GLY A 53 -5.15 -0.18 -8.73
C GLY A 53 -5.56 1.16 -8.14
N TYR A 54 -5.00 1.53 -6.98
CA TYR A 54 -5.34 2.78 -6.29
C TYR A 54 -4.20 3.22 -5.35
N PHE A 55 -4.01 4.53 -5.26
CA PHE A 55 -3.14 5.17 -4.28
C PHE A 55 -3.76 6.50 -3.84
N GLU A 56 -3.90 6.66 -2.53
CA GLU A 56 -4.28 7.91 -1.90
C GLU A 56 -3.36 8.19 -0.70
N GLY A 57 -2.83 9.40 -0.65
CA GLY A 57 -1.92 9.83 0.41
C GLY A 57 -1.00 10.96 -0.04
N PRO A 58 -0.30 11.61 0.89
CA PRO A 58 0.70 12.61 0.56
C PRO A 58 1.90 11.97 -0.18
N MET A 59 2.66 12.79 -0.92
CA MET A 59 3.90 12.34 -1.57
C MET A 59 5.00 11.96 -0.57
N ASN A 60 4.90 12.43 0.67
CA ASN A 60 5.82 12.15 1.76
C ASN A 60 5.04 11.97 3.06
N TRP A 61 5.42 10.99 3.87
CA TRP A 61 4.84 10.79 5.19
C TRP A 61 5.82 10.13 6.14
N GLN A 62 5.43 10.06 7.42
CA GLN A 62 6.14 9.31 8.44
C GLN A 62 5.44 7.97 8.67
N SER A 63 6.24 6.96 9.00
CA SER A 63 5.87 5.55 9.18
C SER A 63 5.92 4.70 7.90
N VAL A 64 6.46 3.50 8.06
CA VAL A 64 6.38 2.38 7.11
C VAL A 64 5.63 1.19 7.73
N ASP A 65 4.84 1.46 8.77
CA ASP A 65 4.06 0.44 9.48
C ASP A 65 2.78 0.09 8.71
N PHE A 66 2.98 -0.49 7.54
CA PHE A 66 1.89 -0.92 6.69
C PHE A 66 1.20 -2.14 7.30
N TYR A 67 -0.12 -2.14 7.26
CA TYR A 67 -0.93 -3.32 7.54
C TYR A 67 -1.90 -3.58 6.39
N ILE A 68 -2.38 -4.82 6.29
CA ILE A 68 -3.46 -5.18 5.36
C ILE A 68 -4.79 -4.94 6.08
N ALA A 69 -5.60 -4.03 5.53
CA ALA A 69 -6.96 -3.80 6.02
C ALA A 69 -7.85 -5.02 5.73
N PRO A 70 -8.96 -5.20 6.48
CA PRO A 70 -9.91 -6.28 6.21
C PRO A 70 -10.40 -6.26 4.76
N PRO A 71 -10.68 -7.42 4.13
CA PRO A 71 -11.11 -7.50 2.74
C PRO A 71 -12.32 -6.60 2.43
N GLN A 72 -13.28 -6.49 3.35
CA GLN A 72 -14.44 -5.62 3.19
C GLN A 72 -14.04 -4.14 3.02
N ALA A 73 -13.04 -3.66 3.77
CA ALA A 73 -12.58 -2.27 3.64
C ALA A 73 -11.91 -2.02 2.28
N CYS A 74 -11.28 -3.03 1.68
CA CYS A 74 -10.76 -2.96 0.31
C CYS A 74 -11.90 -2.79 -0.70
N ILE A 75 -12.94 -3.63 -0.59
CA ILE A 75 -14.13 -3.58 -1.46
C ILE A 75 -14.87 -2.26 -1.31
N ASP A 76 -15.10 -1.79 -0.08
CA ASP A 76 -15.77 -0.52 0.19
C ASP A 76 -15.04 0.66 -0.48
N LEU A 77 -13.70 0.66 -0.39
CA LEU A 77 -12.87 1.67 -1.06
C LEU A 77 -12.94 1.55 -2.59
N MET A 78 -12.89 0.34 -3.15
CA MET A 78 -13.02 0.13 -4.59
C MET A 78 -14.39 0.58 -5.13
N LEU A 79 -15.47 0.35 -4.38
CA LEU A 79 -16.81 0.82 -4.71
C LEU A 79 -16.89 2.35 -4.63
N HIS A 80 -16.36 2.93 -3.56
CA HIS A 80 -16.36 4.38 -3.35
C HIS A 80 -15.60 5.12 -4.45
N THR A 81 -14.49 4.57 -4.90
CA THR A 81 -13.62 5.15 -5.94
C THR A 81 -14.09 4.82 -7.36
N GLY A 82 -15.09 3.94 -7.51
CA GLY A 82 -15.61 3.53 -8.81
C GLY A 82 -14.71 2.54 -9.57
N ILE A 83 -13.70 1.96 -8.92
CA ILE A 83 -12.86 0.89 -9.49
C ILE A 83 -13.72 -0.33 -9.82
N ILE A 84 -14.71 -0.63 -8.97
CA ILE A 84 -15.72 -1.65 -9.21
C ILE A 84 -17.12 -1.05 -9.03
N GLY A 85 -18.10 -1.63 -9.72
CA GLY A 85 -19.51 -1.24 -9.57
C GLY A 85 -20.24 -2.05 -8.49
N PRO A 86 -21.37 -1.54 -7.96
CA PRO A 86 -22.14 -2.22 -6.92
C PRO A 86 -22.71 -3.58 -7.34
N ALA A 87 -22.78 -3.84 -8.65
CA ALA A 87 -23.19 -5.14 -9.20
C ALA A 87 -22.30 -6.29 -8.72
N VAL A 88 -21.00 -6.04 -8.43
CA VAL A 88 -20.07 -7.07 -7.92
C VAL A 88 -20.59 -7.72 -6.62
N LEU A 89 -21.32 -6.97 -5.78
CA LEU A 89 -21.90 -7.51 -4.54
C LEU A 89 -22.97 -8.58 -4.77
N GLN A 90 -23.52 -8.66 -5.99
CA GLN A 90 -24.52 -9.65 -6.38
C GLN A 90 -23.89 -10.95 -6.91
N PHE A 91 -22.57 -10.96 -7.14
CA PHE A 91 -21.83 -12.09 -7.70
C PHE A 91 -20.75 -12.57 -6.72
N PRO A 92 -21.04 -13.58 -5.87
CA PRO A 92 -20.12 -14.07 -4.84
C PRO A 92 -18.75 -14.49 -5.40
N ASP A 93 -18.71 -15.08 -6.58
CA ASP A 93 -17.46 -15.53 -7.21
C ASP A 93 -16.57 -14.36 -7.66
N ALA A 94 -17.20 -13.28 -8.13
CA ALA A 94 -16.48 -12.06 -8.51
C ALA A 94 -15.92 -11.36 -7.27
N TYR A 95 -16.71 -11.30 -6.18
CA TYR A 95 -16.25 -10.80 -4.89
C TYR A 95 -15.03 -11.58 -4.39
N ALA A 96 -15.12 -12.91 -4.34
CA ALA A 96 -14.04 -13.78 -3.88
C ALA A 96 -12.76 -13.56 -4.70
N SER A 97 -12.88 -13.53 -6.03
CA SER A 97 -11.75 -13.32 -6.94
C SER A 97 -11.04 -11.97 -6.71
N ILE A 98 -11.79 -10.90 -6.43
CA ILE A 98 -11.23 -9.58 -6.14
C ILE A 98 -10.52 -9.60 -4.78
N THR A 99 -11.15 -10.15 -3.75
CA THR A 99 -10.55 -10.22 -2.41
C THR A 99 -9.31 -11.12 -2.33
N ASP A 100 -9.18 -12.09 -3.24
CA ASP A 100 -8.00 -12.95 -3.34
C ASP A 100 -6.82 -12.26 -4.02
N THR A 101 -7.09 -11.35 -4.95
CA THR A 101 -6.07 -10.75 -5.83
C THR A 101 -5.69 -9.32 -5.45
N ALA A 102 -6.52 -8.62 -4.70
CA ALA A 102 -6.31 -7.22 -4.33
C ALA A 102 -6.38 -7.01 -2.82
N ARG A 103 -5.36 -6.34 -2.29
CA ARG A 103 -5.21 -6.04 -0.86
C ARG A 103 -5.16 -4.54 -0.67
N LEU A 104 -5.81 -4.07 0.39
CA LEU A 104 -5.72 -2.68 0.82
C LEU A 104 -4.63 -2.55 1.88
N TYR A 105 -3.47 -2.06 1.47
CA TYR A 105 -2.39 -1.69 2.38
C TYR A 105 -2.68 -0.30 2.94
N ARG A 106 -2.59 -0.17 4.27
CA ARG A 106 -2.80 1.10 4.96
C ARG A 106 -1.65 1.41 5.89
N VAL A 107 -1.33 2.69 6.02
CA VAL A 107 -0.54 3.19 7.14
C VAL A 107 -1.22 4.44 7.68
N ASP A 108 -1.44 4.45 8.99
CA ASP A 108 -2.02 5.60 9.66
C ASP A 108 -0.90 6.60 9.97
N THR A 109 -1.07 7.82 9.48
CA THR A 109 -0.10 8.92 9.69
C THR A 109 -0.76 10.01 10.52
N GLY A 110 0.05 10.89 11.11
CA GLY A 110 -0.46 12.01 11.93
C GLY A 110 -1.27 13.05 11.15
N GLN A 111 -1.31 13.00 9.82
CA GLN A 111 -2.06 13.96 8.98
C GLN A 111 -3.26 13.31 8.26
N ALA A 112 -2.99 12.26 7.49
CA ALA A 112 -4.00 11.52 6.76
C ALA A 112 -3.51 10.07 6.57
N PRO A 113 -4.41 9.06 6.57
CA PRO A 113 -4.01 7.71 6.26
C PRO A 113 -3.49 7.64 4.81
N VAL A 114 -2.50 6.78 4.59
CA VAL A 114 -2.11 6.38 3.23
C VAL A 114 -2.83 5.07 2.92
N GLN A 115 -3.44 4.99 1.74
CA GLN A 115 -4.24 3.86 1.29
C GLN A 115 -3.77 3.41 -0.08
N ILE A 116 -3.42 2.13 -0.21
CA ILE A 116 -2.88 1.57 -1.45
C ILE A 116 -3.60 0.26 -1.75
N ILE A 117 -4.25 0.16 -2.91
CA ILE A 117 -4.79 -1.09 -3.40
C ILE A 117 -3.77 -1.69 -4.37
N ALA A 118 -3.26 -2.87 -4.03
CA ALA A 118 -2.24 -3.56 -4.81
C ALA A 118 -2.37 -5.09 -4.64
N SER A 119 -1.81 -5.87 -5.56
CA SER A 119 -1.79 -7.34 -5.41
C SER A 119 -0.80 -7.79 -4.34
N SER A 120 0.35 -7.13 -4.28
CA SER A 120 1.48 -7.51 -3.43
C SER A 120 2.33 -6.31 -3.05
N ALA A 121 3.09 -6.47 -1.97
CA ALA A 121 4.09 -5.51 -1.52
C ALA A 121 5.38 -6.24 -1.13
N SER A 122 6.54 -5.67 -1.45
CA SER A 122 7.84 -6.26 -1.15
C SER A 122 8.88 -5.20 -0.78
N LEU A 123 9.86 -5.60 0.05
CA LEU A 123 11.04 -4.80 0.35
C LEU A 123 12.12 -5.04 -0.71
N LEU A 124 12.80 -3.96 -1.10
CA LEU A 124 13.92 -4.01 -2.04
C LEU A 124 15.11 -3.25 -1.46
N ASP A 125 16.32 -3.79 -1.61
CA ASP A 125 17.55 -3.09 -1.22
C ASP A 125 17.91 -1.97 -2.21
N SER A 126 17.53 -2.14 -3.48
CA SER A 126 17.70 -1.14 -4.53
C SER A 126 16.59 -1.20 -5.56
N VAL A 127 16.37 -0.09 -6.27
CA VAL A 127 15.46 -0.08 -7.40
C VAL A 127 16.21 -0.55 -8.65
N PRO A 128 15.65 -1.43 -9.49
CA PRO A 128 16.28 -1.87 -10.72
C PRO A 128 16.73 -0.69 -11.59
N SER A 129 17.86 -0.81 -12.27
CA SER A 129 18.39 0.27 -13.12
C SER A 129 17.65 0.44 -14.46
N SER A 130 16.82 -0.53 -14.84
CA SER A 130 16.16 -0.61 -16.16
C SER A 130 14.68 -0.19 -16.16
N ILE A 131 14.32 0.78 -15.32
CA ILE A 131 12.96 1.34 -15.22
C ILE A 131 12.88 2.79 -15.70
#